data_AF-A0A1S8BGA3-F1
#
_entry.id   AF-A0A1S8BGA3-F1
#
_cell.length_a   1.000
_cell.length_b   1.000
_cell.length_c   1.000
_cell.angle_alpha   90.00
_cell.angle_beta   90.00
_cell.angle_gamma   90.00
#
_symmetry.space_group_name_H-M   'P 1'
#
loop_
_entity.id
_entity.type
_entity.pdbx_description
1 polymer ?
#
loop_
_entity_poly.entity_id
_entity_poly.type
_entity_poly.pdbx_seq_one_letter_code
_entity_poly.pdbx_strand_id
1 'polypeptide(L)'
;MEIIPNGKSIPADKKGEADLSVLQLETAVGAAIRHFNNAHGVNVPRRRFLPVKTCSDLMLVKSDLYTLQHGQLVMDPNRFGPAPLIKLGSDFKKVSSFQSRIPSIPKIVELDHLTITGAVNLGRGVTLKGTVIIVATEGQTIDVPPGSILENVVVQGSLRLLEH
;
A
#
# COMPACT_ATOMS: atom_id res chain seq x y z
N MET A 1 13.88 24.57 17.31
CA MET A 1 13.14 23.46 16.68
C MET A 1 12.88 22.39 17.73
N GLU A 2 11.79 21.66 17.60
CA GLU A 2 11.48 20.52 18.48
C GLU A 2 12.25 19.27 18.04
N ILE A 3 12.81 18.55 19.01
CA ILE A 3 13.50 17.27 18.80
C ILE A 3 12.47 16.14 18.87
N ILE A 4 12.52 15.22 17.91
CA ILE A 4 11.70 14.01 17.86
C ILE A 4 12.61 12.82 18.22
N PRO A 5 12.51 12.25 19.44
CA PRO A 5 13.25 11.05 19.79
C PRO A 5 12.56 9.80 19.23
N ASN A 6 13.23 9.08 18.35
CA ASN A 6 12.73 7.88 17.68
C ASN A 6 13.51 6.64 18.12
N GLY A 7 12.87 5.76 18.90
CA GLY A 7 13.47 4.49 19.32
C GLY A 7 13.60 3.51 18.15
N LYS A 8 14.80 2.96 17.96
CA LYS A 8 15.09 1.96 16.94
C LYS A 8 15.90 0.81 17.54
N SER A 9 15.81 -0.35 16.90
CA SER A 9 16.72 -1.47 17.14
C SER A 9 17.61 -1.63 15.92
N ILE A 10 18.91 -1.81 16.15
CA ILE A 10 19.88 -2.15 15.11
C ILE A 10 20.53 -3.49 15.45
N PRO A 11 20.88 -4.33 14.45
CA PRO A 11 21.63 -5.55 14.69
C PRO A 11 22.97 -5.23 15.38
N ALA A 12 23.22 -5.85 16.54
CA ALA A 12 24.45 -5.71 17.31
C ALA A 12 25.59 -6.62 16.80
N ASP A 13 25.26 -7.62 16.00
CA ASP A 13 26.22 -8.53 15.38
C ASP A 13 25.95 -8.73 13.87
N LYS A 14 26.90 -9.36 13.18
CA LYS A 14 26.81 -9.62 11.73
C LYS A 14 25.75 -10.68 11.36
N LYS A 15 25.27 -11.46 12.33
CA LYS A 15 24.30 -12.55 12.12
C LYS A 15 22.86 -12.09 12.36
N GLY A 16 22.65 -10.95 13.01
CA GLY A 16 21.35 -10.43 13.41
C GLY A 16 20.72 -11.16 14.60
N GLU A 17 21.54 -11.81 15.45
CA GLU A 17 21.04 -12.62 16.58
C GLU A 17 20.89 -11.79 17.88
N ALA A 18 21.59 -10.66 17.99
CA ALA A 18 21.44 -9.69 19.06
C ALA A 18 21.05 -8.31 18.50
N ASP A 19 20.17 -7.60 19.21
CA ASP A 19 19.73 -6.25 18.89
C ASP A 19 20.25 -5.22 19.92
N LEU A 20 20.73 -4.09 19.43
CA LEU A 20 21.05 -2.91 20.23
C LEU A 20 19.93 -1.88 20.11
N SER A 21 19.35 -1.49 21.25
CA SER A 21 18.40 -0.39 21.32
C SER A 21 19.14 0.95 21.20
N VAL A 22 18.68 1.79 20.27
CA VAL A 22 19.26 3.10 19.98
C VAL A 22 18.19 4.18 19.89
N LEU A 23 18.58 5.43 20.14
CA LEU A 23 17.74 6.60 19.93
C LEU A 23 18.23 7.37 18.69
N GLN A 24 17.34 7.50 17.71
CA GLN A 24 17.53 8.37 16.55
C GLN A 24 16.86 9.71 16.84
N LEU A 25 17.63 10.79 16.91
CA LEU A 25 17.11 12.14 17.13
C LEU A 25 16.85 12.82 15.78
N GLU A 26 15.61 13.25 15.55
CA GLU A 26 15.17 13.85 14.30
C GLU A 26 14.58 15.24 14.52
N THR A 27 14.51 16.04 13.45
CA THR A 27 13.73 17.29 13.41
C THR A 27 12.86 17.29 12.16
N ALA A 28 11.73 18.00 12.21
CA ALA A 28 10.83 18.14 11.07
C ALA A 28 10.92 19.55 10.49
N VAL A 29 11.15 19.66 9.18
CA VAL A 29 11.25 20.96 8.48
C VAL A 29 9.99 21.82 8.68
N GLY A 30 8.80 21.21 8.77
CA GLY A 30 7.55 21.92 9.01
C GLY A 30 7.48 22.65 10.36
N ALA A 31 8.18 22.16 11.39
CA ALA A 31 8.24 22.82 12.70
C ALA A 31 8.97 24.17 12.64
N ALA A 32 9.73 24.43 11.57
CA ALA A 32 10.40 25.70 11.36
C ALA A 32 9.41 26.85 11.05
N ILE A 33 8.17 26.56 10.65
CA ILE A 33 7.18 27.58 10.21
C ILE A 33 6.98 28.70 11.25
N ARG A 34 7.04 28.39 12.54
CA ARG A 34 6.88 29.35 13.65
C ARG A 34 7.99 30.41 13.73
N HIS A 35 9.10 30.19 13.04
CA HIS A 35 10.26 31.07 13.04
C HIS A 35 10.24 32.09 11.88
N PHE A 36 9.21 32.06 11.03
CA PHE A 36 9.06 32.99 9.90
C PHE A 36 7.95 34.01 10.18
N ASN A 37 8.26 35.30 9.97
CA ASN A 37 7.26 36.36 10.02
C ASN A 37 6.24 36.19 8.88
N ASN A 38 4.96 36.44 9.15
CA ASN A 38 3.84 36.32 8.19
C ASN A 38 3.60 34.91 7.62
N ALA A 39 4.07 33.86 8.30
CA ALA A 39 3.81 32.48 7.89
C ALA A 39 2.32 32.13 8.00
N HIS A 40 1.77 31.48 6.97
CA HIS A 40 0.39 31.01 6.93
C HIS A 40 0.26 29.75 6.06
N GLY A 41 -0.79 28.98 6.28
CA GLY A 41 -1.10 27.79 5.48
C GLY A 41 -1.96 28.11 4.26
N VAL A 42 -1.79 27.32 3.20
CA VAL A 42 -2.67 27.35 2.02
C VAL A 42 -3.30 25.97 1.86
N ASN A 43 -4.64 25.93 1.83
CA ASN A 43 -5.34 24.68 1.56
C ASN A 43 -5.19 24.30 0.09
N VAL A 44 -4.87 23.03 -0.17
CA VAL A 44 -4.64 22.51 -1.52
C VAL A 44 -5.50 21.28 -1.77
N PRO A 45 -5.91 21.04 -3.02
CA PRO A 45 -6.67 19.83 -3.34
C PRO A 45 -5.82 18.58 -3.12
N ARG A 46 -6.48 17.47 -2.73
CA ARG A 46 -5.84 16.17 -2.44
C ARG A 46 -4.89 15.68 -3.54
N ARG A 47 -5.14 16.01 -4.81
CA ARG A 47 -4.28 15.69 -5.96
C ARG A 47 -2.82 16.17 -5.82
N ARG A 48 -2.54 17.17 -4.97
CA ARG A 48 -1.18 17.65 -4.70
C ARG A 48 -0.42 16.85 -3.64
N PHE A 49 -1.08 15.88 -3.00
CA PHE A 49 -0.50 15.06 -1.96
C PHE A 49 -0.86 13.59 -2.23
N LEU A 50 0.04 12.85 -2.89
CA LEU A 50 -0.11 11.42 -3.18
C LEU A 50 1.13 10.66 -2.68
N PRO A 51 1.32 10.54 -1.36
CA PRO A 51 2.50 9.91 -0.80
C PRO A 51 2.50 8.40 -1.06
N VAL A 52 3.66 7.85 -1.43
CA VAL A 52 3.86 6.40 -1.54
C VAL A 52 4.80 5.97 -0.43
N LYS A 53 4.24 5.40 0.65
CA LYS A 53 4.98 4.98 1.85
C LYS A 53 4.91 3.48 2.08
N THR A 54 3.88 2.83 1.57
CA THR A 54 3.59 1.42 1.75
C THR A 54 3.34 0.74 0.39
N CYS A 55 3.36 -0.59 0.36
CA CYS A 55 2.96 -1.33 -0.84
C CYS A 55 1.46 -1.15 -1.17
N SER A 56 0.61 -0.80 -0.19
CA SER A 56 -0.77 -0.39 -0.46
C SER A 56 -0.81 0.87 -1.33
N ASP A 57 -0.01 1.88 -0.98
CA ASP A 57 0.10 3.11 -1.79
C ASP A 57 0.71 2.81 -3.16
N LEU A 58 1.69 1.90 -3.22
CA LEU A 58 2.34 1.49 -4.46
C LEU A 58 1.35 0.81 -5.42
N MET A 59 0.48 -0.06 -4.91
CA MET A 59 -0.59 -0.69 -5.69
C MET A 59 -1.55 0.35 -6.25
N LEU A 60 -1.94 1.31 -5.43
CA LEU A 60 -2.84 2.39 -5.80
C LEU A 60 -2.28 3.22 -6.97
N VAL A 61 -1.05 3.70 -6.87
CA VAL A 61 -0.43 4.56 -7.92
C VAL A 61 -0.02 3.79 -9.18
N LYS A 62 0.14 2.47 -9.10
CA LYS A 62 0.47 1.62 -10.27
C LYS A 62 -0.73 1.06 -11.01
N SER A 63 -1.93 1.20 -10.44
CA SER A 63 -3.15 0.66 -11.02
C SER A 63 -3.69 1.52 -12.16
N ASP A 64 -4.74 1.02 -12.82
CA ASP A 64 -5.53 1.75 -13.82
C ASP A 64 -6.25 2.99 -13.26
N LEU A 65 -6.27 3.17 -11.92
CA LEU A 65 -6.82 4.37 -11.29
C LEU A 65 -6.06 5.65 -11.64
N TYR A 66 -4.78 5.56 -12.01
CA TYR A 66 -3.96 6.72 -12.34
C TYR A 66 -3.24 6.54 -13.69
N THR A 67 -3.17 7.63 -14.44
CA THR A 67 -2.35 7.73 -15.66
C THR A 67 -1.24 8.74 -15.46
N LEU A 68 -0.08 8.49 -16.07
CA LEU A 68 1.06 9.40 -16.03
C LEU A 68 0.96 10.41 -17.17
N GLN A 69 0.83 11.70 -16.84
CA GLN A 69 0.78 12.80 -17.79
C GLN A 69 1.83 13.84 -17.41
N HIS A 70 2.85 14.02 -18.25
CA HIS A 70 3.92 15.00 -18.01
C HIS A 70 4.58 14.89 -16.63
N GLY A 71 4.79 13.68 -16.12
CA GLY A 71 5.37 13.43 -14.80
C GLY A 71 4.39 13.55 -13.62
N GLN A 72 3.10 13.81 -13.88
CA GLN A 72 2.05 13.86 -12.86
C GLN A 72 1.11 12.67 -12.98
N LEU A 73 0.72 12.10 -11.83
CA LEU A 73 -0.33 11.09 -11.77
C LEU A 73 -1.71 11.77 -11.77
N VAL A 74 -2.50 11.49 -12.79
CA VAL A 74 -3.86 12.01 -12.98
C VAL A 74 -4.84 10.86 -12.77
N MET A 75 -5.81 11.06 -11.87
CA MET A 75 -6.84 10.07 -11.58
C MET A 75 -7.73 9.85 -12.81
N ASP A 76 -8.12 8.61 -13.06
CA ASP A 76 -8.98 8.23 -14.17
C ASP A 76 -10.33 8.97 -14.11
N PRO A 77 -10.82 9.56 -15.22
CA PRO A 77 -12.07 10.31 -15.24
C PRO A 77 -13.31 9.46 -14.98
N ASN A 78 -13.24 8.14 -15.15
CA ASN A 78 -14.33 7.22 -14.82
C ASN A 78 -14.38 6.90 -13.32
N ARG A 79 -13.38 7.32 -12.52
CA ARG A 79 -13.44 7.16 -11.07
C ARG A 79 -14.52 8.07 -10.48
N PHE A 80 -15.54 7.45 -9.91
CA PHE A 80 -16.51 8.15 -9.07
C PHE A 80 -16.02 8.20 -7.61
N GLY A 81 -15.85 9.40 -7.06
CA GLY A 81 -15.45 9.59 -5.66
C GLY A 81 -13.93 9.59 -5.41
N PRO A 82 -13.49 9.47 -4.14
CA PRO A 82 -12.08 9.49 -3.78
C PRO A 82 -11.36 8.21 -4.19
N ALA A 83 -10.03 8.21 -4.09
CA ALA A 83 -9.24 6.98 -4.25
C ALA A 83 -9.65 5.92 -3.20
N PRO A 84 -9.64 4.62 -3.55
CA PRO A 84 -10.04 3.55 -2.64
C PRO A 84 -9.12 3.41 -1.45
N LEU A 85 -9.65 2.85 -0.36
CA LEU A 85 -8.86 2.46 0.79
C LEU A 85 -8.27 1.06 0.57
N ILE A 86 -6.95 0.96 0.43
CA ILE A 86 -6.23 -0.30 0.27
C ILE A 86 -5.43 -0.62 1.54
N LYS A 87 -5.65 -1.82 2.09
CA LYS A 87 -4.94 -2.37 3.24
C LYS A 87 -4.34 -3.73 2.87
N LEU A 88 -3.06 -3.74 2.56
CA LEU A 88 -2.29 -4.98 2.39
C LEU A 88 -1.62 -5.37 3.72
N GLY A 89 -1.73 -6.64 4.09
CA GLY A 89 -1.16 -7.20 5.31
C GLY A 89 0.38 -7.26 5.32
N SER A 90 0.93 -7.80 6.41
CA SER A 90 2.39 -7.93 6.63
C SER A 90 3.12 -8.67 5.50
N ASP A 91 2.46 -9.64 4.87
CA ASP A 91 2.94 -10.39 3.70
C ASP A 91 3.34 -9.53 2.50
N PHE A 92 2.86 -8.28 2.44
CA PHE A 92 3.13 -7.33 1.37
C PHE A 92 4.06 -6.20 1.79
N LYS A 93 4.58 -6.20 3.03
CA LYS A 93 5.36 -5.08 3.58
C LYS A 93 6.66 -4.83 2.81
N LYS A 94 7.31 -5.89 2.31
CA LYS A 94 8.50 -5.79 1.46
C LYS A 94 8.08 -5.71 0.00
N VAL A 95 8.73 -4.84 -0.78
CA VAL A 95 8.46 -4.66 -2.22
C VAL A 95 8.63 -5.97 -2.99
N SER A 96 9.66 -6.77 -2.66
CA SER A 96 9.88 -8.07 -3.29
C SER A 96 8.72 -9.05 -3.06
N SER A 97 8.21 -9.12 -1.82
CA SER A 97 7.04 -9.94 -1.47
C SER A 97 5.76 -9.43 -2.13
N PHE A 98 5.58 -8.11 -2.20
CA PHE A 98 4.47 -7.51 -2.95
C PHE A 98 4.51 -7.90 -4.43
N GLN A 99 5.68 -7.78 -5.07
CA GLN A 99 5.84 -8.11 -6.50
C GLN A 99 5.68 -9.59 -6.79
N SER A 100 6.13 -10.49 -5.91
CA SER A 100 5.96 -11.93 -6.10
C SER A 100 4.50 -12.34 -6.00
N ARG A 101 3.73 -11.69 -5.11
CA ARG A 101 2.32 -11.99 -4.85
C ARG A 101 1.36 -11.28 -5.82
N ILE A 102 1.73 -10.10 -6.33
CA ILE A 102 0.96 -9.30 -7.28
C ILE A 102 1.85 -8.99 -8.48
N PRO A 103 2.12 -9.99 -9.35
CA PRO A 103 2.98 -9.82 -10.53
C PRO A 103 2.35 -8.88 -11.58
N SER A 104 1.02 -8.72 -11.54
CA SER A 104 0.26 -7.81 -12.40
C SER A 104 -0.73 -7.06 -11.53
N ILE A 105 -0.72 -5.73 -11.61
CA ILE A 105 -1.59 -4.88 -10.80
C ILE A 105 -3.04 -5.06 -11.27
N PRO A 106 -3.99 -5.36 -10.37
CA PRO A 106 -5.39 -5.53 -10.76
C PRO A 106 -6.03 -4.20 -11.17
N LYS A 107 -7.13 -4.30 -11.90
CA LYS A 107 -8.00 -3.17 -12.20
C LYS A 107 -8.82 -2.80 -10.97
N ILE A 108 -8.80 -1.52 -10.58
CA ILE A 108 -9.42 -1.03 -9.34
C ILE A 108 -10.20 0.28 -9.51
N VAL A 109 -10.49 0.72 -10.74
CA VAL A 109 -11.20 1.99 -10.97
C VAL A 109 -12.57 2.05 -10.26
N GLU A 110 -13.24 0.90 -10.12
CA GLU A 110 -14.53 0.71 -9.44
C GLU A 110 -14.38 0.18 -7.99
N LEU A 111 -13.17 0.10 -7.44
CA LEU A 111 -12.93 -0.36 -6.06
C LEU A 111 -13.26 0.74 -5.05
N ASP A 112 -13.82 0.41 -3.90
CA ASP A 112 -13.98 1.33 -2.76
C ASP A 112 -13.07 0.95 -1.59
N HIS A 113 -13.01 -0.34 -1.28
CA HIS A 113 -12.24 -0.86 -0.16
C HIS A 113 -11.61 -2.21 -0.51
N LEU A 114 -10.30 -2.33 -0.28
CA LEU A 114 -9.58 -3.59 -0.36
C LEU A 114 -8.86 -3.87 0.94
N THR A 115 -9.10 -5.04 1.52
CA THR A 115 -8.25 -5.60 2.58
C THR A 115 -7.75 -6.98 2.15
N ILE A 116 -6.43 -7.18 2.14
CA ILE A 116 -5.81 -8.48 1.89
C ILE A 116 -4.94 -8.85 3.09
N THR A 117 -5.21 -9.99 3.72
CA THR A 117 -4.45 -10.50 4.87
C THR A 117 -4.01 -11.95 4.64
N GLY A 118 -2.79 -12.27 5.05
CA GLY A 118 -2.19 -13.59 4.91
C GLY A 118 -1.57 -13.85 3.53
N ALA A 119 -1.21 -15.10 3.28
CA ALA A 119 -0.54 -15.54 2.05
C ALA A 119 -1.53 -15.59 0.87
N VAL A 120 -1.73 -14.44 0.23
CA VAL A 120 -2.60 -14.29 -0.95
C VAL A 120 -1.75 -13.97 -2.18
N ASN A 121 -2.04 -14.63 -3.30
CA ASN A 121 -1.44 -14.34 -4.60
C ASN A 121 -2.55 -13.91 -5.57
N LEU A 122 -2.31 -12.83 -6.34
CA LEU A 122 -3.24 -12.34 -7.36
C LEU A 122 -2.75 -12.74 -8.75
N GLY A 123 -3.57 -13.49 -9.49
CA GLY A 123 -3.34 -13.80 -10.89
C GLY A 123 -3.35 -12.55 -11.78
N ARG A 124 -2.90 -12.72 -13.03
CA ARG A 124 -2.95 -11.63 -14.03
C ARG A 124 -4.39 -11.30 -14.41
N GLY A 125 -4.65 -10.02 -14.69
CA GLY A 125 -5.96 -9.57 -15.20
C GLY A 125 -7.09 -9.59 -14.17
N VAL A 126 -6.78 -9.70 -12.88
CA VAL A 126 -7.79 -9.60 -11.81
C VAL A 126 -8.43 -8.19 -11.81
N THR A 127 -9.73 -8.14 -11.56
CA THR A 127 -10.51 -6.90 -11.39
C THR A 127 -11.18 -6.89 -10.03
N LEU A 128 -11.07 -5.79 -9.30
CA LEU A 128 -11.63 -5.61 -7.96
C LEU A 128 -12.62 -4.45 -7.94
N LYS A 129 -13.81 -4.67 -7.40
CA LYS A 129 -14.92 -3.70 -7.42
C LYS A 129 -15.63 -3.61 -6.06
N GLY A 130 -16.11 -2.41 -5.71
CA GLY A 130 -16.79 -2.16 -4.44
C GLY A 130 -15.94 -2.51 -3.23
N THR A 131 -16.47 -3.33 -2.31
CA THR A 131 -15.71 -3.80 -1.14
C THR A 131 -15.21 -5.23 -1.33
N VAL A 132 -13.90 -5.44 -1.36
CA VAL A 132 -13.27 -6.76 -1.46
C VAL A 132 -12.39 -7.02 -0.23
N ILE A 133 -12.63 -8.14 0.44
CA ILE A 133 -11.83 -8.57 1.59
C ILE A 133 -11.33 -9.99 1.31
N ILE A 134 -10.01 -10.20 1.33
CA ILE A 134 -9.40 -11.52 1.09
C ILE A 134 -8.55 -11.88 2.31
N VAL A 135 -8.89 -13.00 2.96
CA VAL A 135 -8.22 -13.45 4.18
C VAL A 135 -7.79 -14.89 4.03
N ALA A 136 -6.48 -15.08 3.82
CA ALA A 136 -5.84 -16.38 3.99
C ALA A 136 -5.52 -16.58 5.48
N THR A 137 -6.14 -17.56 6.12
CA THR A 137 -5.86 -17.90 7.52
C THR A 137 -4.45 -18.47 7.67
N GLU A 138 -3.93 -18.47 8.90
CA GLU A 138 -2.59 -18.97 9.19
C GLU A 138 -2.36 -20.39 8.63
N GLY A 139 -1.21 -20.60 7.99
CA GLY A 139 -0.85 -21.86 7.32
C GLY A 139 -1.57 -22.12 6.00
N GLN A 140 -2.53 -21.29 5.59
CA GLN A 140 -3.25 -21.43 4.32
C GLN A 140 -2.71 -20.45 3.26
N THR A 141 -3.06 -20.71 2.00
CA THR A 141 -2.71 -19.85 0.87
C THR A 141 -3.93 -19.69 -0.02
N ILE A 142 -4.15 -18.49 -0.56
CA ILE A 142 -5.21 -18.24 -1.54
C ILE A 142 -4.56 -17.71 -2.82
N ASP A 143 -4.65 -18.51 -3.88
CA ASP A 143 -4.31 -18.12 -5.24
C ASP A 143 -5.57 -17.65 -5.96
N VAL A 144 -5.72 -16.34 -6.15
CA VAL A 144 -6.83 -15.78 -6.93
C VAL A 144 -6.56 -16.05 -8.41
N PRO A 145 -7.44 -16.81 -9.11
CA PRO A 145 -7.19 -17.20 -10.49
C PRO A 145 -7.03 -16.01 -11.44
N PRO A 146 -6.24 -16.14 -12.52
CA PRO A 146 -6.15 -15.13 -13.56
C PRO A 146 -7.53 -14.75 -14.13
N GLY A 147 -7.74 -13.47 -14.40
CA GLY A 147 -9.00 -12.94 -14.95
C GLY A 147 -10.17 -12.86 -13.96
N SER A 148 -9.98 -13.24 -12.69
CA SER A 148 -11.05 -13.20 -11.69
C SER A 148 -11.59 -11.78 -11.49
N ILE A 149 -12.91 -11.68 -11.37
CA ILE A 149 -13.60 -10.43 -11.01
C ILE A 149 -14.18 -10.63 -9.61
N LEU A 150 -13.72 -9.83 -8.65
CA LEU A 150 -14.20 -9.86 -7.28
C LEU A 150 -14.94 -8.55 -7.00
N GLU A 151 -16.22 -8.66 -6.64
CA GLU A 151 -17.10 -7.53 -6.41
C GLU A 151 -17.91 -7.76 -5.14
N ASN A 152 -17.83 -6.81 -4.18
CA ASN A 152 -18.64 -6.83 -2.95
C ASN A 152 -18.61 -8.17 -2.21
N VAL A 153 -17.40 -8.73 -2.04
CA VAL A 153 -17.21 -10.10 -1.58
C VAL A 153 -16.15 -10.21 -0.50
N VAL A 154 -16.36 -11.16 0.40
CA VAL A 154 -15.35 -11.65 1.35
C VAL A 154 -14.89 -13.04 0.89
N VAL A 155 -13.60 -13.19 0.61
CA VAL A 155 -12.97 -14.46 0.24
C VAL A 155 -12.13 -14.93 1.42
N GLN A 156 -12.46 -16.11 1.95
CA GLN A 156 -11.73 -16.74 3.05
C GLN A 156 -11.54 -18.22 2.76
N GLY A 157 -10.42 -18.79 3.22
CA GLY A 157 -10.14 -20.21 3.14
C GLY A 157 -8.76 -20.49 2.58
N SER A 158 -8.67 -21.55 1.77
CA SER A 158 -7.45 -22.01 1.14
C SER A 158 -7.73 -22.47 -0.28
N LEU A 159 -6.96 -21.98 -1.23
CA LEU A 159 -7.01 -22.35 -2.63
C LEU A 159 -5.59 -22.29 -3.18
N ARG A 160 -5.08 -23.43 -3.67
CA ARG A 160 -3.82 -23.46 -4.41
C ARG A 160 -4.05 -23.81 -5.87
N LEU A 161 -3.43 -23.04 -6.75
CA LEU A 161 -3.37 -23.33 -8.18
C LEU A 161 -2.02 -24.02 -8.46
N LEU A 162 -2.07 -25.19 -9.10
CA LEU A 162 -0.89 -25.95 -9.53
C LEU A 162 -0.84 -25.92 -11.06
N GLU A 163 0.36 -25.78 -11.62
CA GLU A 163 0.57 -25.96 -13.05
C GLU A 163 0.35 -27.43 -13.42
N HIS A 164 -0.29 -27.66 -14.57
CA HIS A 164 -0.53 -28.99 -15.12
C HIS A 164 0.68 -29.52 -15.86
#